data_AF-A0A380FL94-F1
#
_entry.id   AF-A0A380FL94-F1
#
_cell.length_a   1.000
_cell.length_b   1.000
_cell.length_c   1.000
_cell.angle_alpha   90.00
_cell.angle_beta   90.00
_cell.angle_gamma   90.00
#
_symmetry.space_group_name_H-M   'P 1'
#
loop_
_entity.id
_entity.type
_entity.pdbx_description
1 polymer ?
#
loop_
_entity_poly.entity_id
_entity_poly.type
_entity_poly.pdbx_seq_one_letter_code
_entity_poly.pdbx_strand_id
1 'polypeptide(L)' 'MLFGIAGGPEKTAYLTETLGFDVGLDYKDEDFATALSEAVPNGIDVYFENVGGDIADEVFKHLNSICQNTSLWCNFWLQ' A
#
# COMPACT_ATOMS: atom_id res chain seq x y z
N MET A 1 -6.12 8.58 5.11
CA MET A 1 -4.86 8.91 4.41
C MET A 1 -4.66 7.83 3.36
N LEU A 2 -4.42 8.22 2.11
CA LEU A 2 -4.32 7.36 0.95
C LEU A 2 -2.87 7.37 0.44
N PHE A 3 -2.29 6.17 0.36
CA PHE A 3 -0.91 5.95 -0.09
C PHE A 3 -0.93 5.24 -1.43
N GLY A 4 -0.01 5.60 -2.31
CA GLY A 4 0.17 4.95 -3.59
C GLY A 4 1.62 4.53 -3.76
N ILE A 5 1.82 3.37 -4.37
CA ILE A 5 3.14 2.82 -4.65
C ILE A 5 3.28 2.70 -6.17
N ALA A 6 4.34 3.27 -6.74
CA ALA A 6 4.58 3.18 -8.18
C ALA A 6 6.08 3.23 -8.50
N GLY A 7 6.50 2.58 -9.57
CA GLY A 7 7.93 2.44 -9.88
C GLY A 7 8.46 3.61 -10.71
N GLY A 8 9.22 4.50 -10.09
CA GLY A 8 9.86 5.67 -10.68
C GLY A 8 9.26 7.01 -10.22
N PRO A 9 10.08 8.08 -10.16
CA PRO A 9 9.70 9.39 -9.61
C PRO A 9 8.56 10.08 -10.38
N GLU A 10 8.48 9.85 -11.70
CA GLU A 10 7.39 10.41 -12.52
C GLU A 10 6.02 9.84 -12.10
N LYS A 11 5.95 8.54 -11.85
CA LYS A 11 4.69 7.89 -11.47
C LYS A 11 4.29 8.21 -10.04
N THR A 12 5.26 8.35 -9.13
CA THR A 12 4.97 8.75 -7.76
C THR A 12 4.51 10.20 -7.68
N ALA A 13 5.08 11.10 -8.48
CA ALA A 13 4.57 12.47 -8.64
C ALA A 13 3.15 12.47 -9.22
N TYR A 14 2.86 11.63 -10.22
CA TYR A 14 1.51 11.52 -10.77
C TYR A 14 0.45 11.12 -9.72
N LEU A 15 0.79 10.23 -8.79
CA LEU A 15 -0.10 9.84 -7.69
C LEU A 15 -0.53 11.05 -6.84
N THR A 16 0.41 11.89 -6.43
CA THR A 16 0.14 13.01 -5.52
C THR A 16 -0.38 14.24 -6.26
N GLU A 17 0.24 14.61 -7.38
CA GLU A 17 -0.07 15.85 -8.12
C GLU A 17 -1.34 15.75 -8.97
N THR A 18 -1.68 14.56 -9.47
CA THR A 18 -2.84 14.37 -10.36
C THR A 18 -3.96 13.57 -9.74
N LEU A 19 -3.65 12.44 -9.10
CA LEU A 19 -4.67 11.53 -8.55
C LEU A 19 -5.11 11.89 -7.12
N GLY A 20 -4.41 12.82 -6.46
CA GLY A 20 -4.78 13.33 -5.14
C GLY A 20 -4.46 12.36 -3.99
N PHE A 21 -3.47 11.50 -4.16
CA PHE A 21 -2.94 10.69 -3.07
C PHE A 21 -2.20 11.58 -2.06
N ASP A 22 -2.26 11.23 -0.78
CA ASP A 22 -1.55 11.97 0.26
C ASP A 22 -0.04 11.73 0.17
N VAL A 23 0.37 10.52 -0.22
CA VAL A 23 1.78 10.10 -0.34
C VAL A 23 1.96 9.16 -1.53
N GLY A 24 3.01 9.39 -2.32
CA GLY A 24 3.49 8.51 -3.38
C GLY A 24 4.86 7.93 -3.03
N LEU A 25 4.99 6.61 -2.98
CA LEU A 25 6.23 5.89 -2.66
C LEU A 25 6.77 5.16 -3.90
N ASP A 26 8.08 5.22 -4.09
CA ASP A 26 8.76 4.49 -5.17
C ASP A 26 9.28 3.16 -4.65
N TYR A 27 8.73 2.05 -5.13
CA TYR A 27 9.21 0.71 -4.73
C TYR A 27 10.59 0.36 -5.29
N LYS A 28 11.10 1.15 -6.24
CA LYS A 28 12.45 0.99 -6.80
C LYS A 28 13.49 1.76 -6.01
N ASP A 29 13.07 2.59 -5.05
CA ASP A 29 13.98 3.28 -4.14
C ASP A 29 14.62 2.26 -3.19
N GLU A 30 15.91 2.43 -2.91
CA GLU A 30 16.64 1.59 -1.96
C GLU A 30 16.07 1.73 -0.54
N ASP A 31 15.49 2.89 -0.22
CA ASP A 31 14.91 3.20 1.09
C ASP A 31 13.40 2.91 1.18
N PHE A 32 12.80 2.23 0.19
CA PHE A 32 11.36 2.00 0.10
C PHE A 32 10.75 1.42 1.40
N ALA A 33 11.36 0.40 1.99
CA ALA A 33 10.83 -0.25 3.19
C ALA A 33 10.79 0.70 4.39
N THR A 34 11.82 1.53 4.55
CA THR A 34 11.87 2.56 5.59
C THR A 34 10.80 3.62 5.35
N ALA A 35 10.71 4.14 4.12
CA ALA A 35 9.73 5.15 3.75
C ALA A 35 8.29 4.65 3.91
N LEU A 36 8.02 3.38 3.59
CA LEU A 36 6.73 2.74 3.82
C LEU A 36 6.40 2.70 5.32
N SER A 37 7.32 2.21 6.15
CA SER A 37 7.13 2.15 7.60
C SER A 37 6.80 3.51 8.23
N GLU A 38 7.51 4.56 7.80
CA GLU A 38 7.27 5.94 8.25
C GLU A 38 5.94 6.51 7.75
N ALA A 39 5.53 6.13 6.53
CA ALA A 39 4.29 6.55 5.93
C ALA A 39 3.06 5.92 6.63
N VAL A 40 3.17 4.66 7.08
CA VAL A 40 2.05 3.91 7.69
C VAL A 40 2.30 3.50 9.15
N PRO A 41 2.52 4.46 10.08
CA PRO A 41 2.87 4.15 11.47
C PRO A 41 1.77 3.42 12.25
N ASN A 42 0.53 3.50 11.77
CA ASN A 42 -0.64 2.83 12.36
C ASN A 42 -1.09 1.58 11.55
N GLY A 43 -0.26 1.14 10.60
CA GLY A 43 -0.59 0.06 9.69
C GLY A 43 -1.58 0.43 8.59
N ILE A 44 -1.95 -0.59 7.81
CA ILE A 44 -2.81 -0.48 6.62
C ILE A 44 -4.09 -1.28 6.83
N ASP A 45 -5.23 -0.60 6.70
CA ASP A 45 -6.55 -1.21 6.89
C ASP A 45 -7.17 -1.75 5.60
N VAL A 46 -6.79 -1.19 4.44
CA VAL A 46 -7.28 -1.58 3.12
C VAL A 46 -6.10 -1.61 2.15
N TYR A 47 -5.93 -2.75 1.48
CA TYR A 47 -4.87 -2.97 0.51
C TYR A 47 -5.43 -3.45 -0.82
N PHE A 48 -5.10 -2.73 -1.90
CA PHE A 48 -5.47 -3.10 -3.26
C PHE A 48 -4.19 -3.29 -4.08
N GLU A 49 -4.01 -4.50 -4.60
CA GLU A 49 -2.74 -4.99 -5.12
C GLU A 49 -2.97 -5.69 -6.46
N ASN A 50 -2.14 -5.42 -7.47
CA ASN A 50 -2.30 -5.92 -8.85
C ASN A 50 -1.01 -6.50 -9.47
N VAL A 51 0.09 -6.55 -8.71
CA VAL A 51 1.47 -6.81 -9.15
C VAL A 51 2.04 -8.07 -8.48
N GLY A 52 1.97 -8.16 -7.15
CA GLY A 52 2.51 -9.25 -6.34
C GLY A 52 4.04 -9.16 -6.11
N GLY A 53 4.62 -10.23 -5.57
CA GLY A 53 6.06 -10.36 -5.34
C GLY A 53 6.59 -9.59 -4.12
N ASP A 54 7.89 -9.30 -4.11
CA ASP A 54 8.61 -8.73 -2.96
C ASP A 54 8.00 -7.41 -2.44
N ILE A 55 7.39 -6.63 -3.32
CA ILE A 55 6.70 -5.38 -2.96
C ILE A 55 5.48 -5.70 -2.10
N ALA A 56 4.69 -6.69 -2.50
CA ALA A 56 3.54 -7.11 -1.73
C ALA A 56 3.96 -7.69 -0.39
N ASP A 57 5.00 -8.54 -0.37
CA ASP A 57 5.55 -9.11 0.86
C ASP A 57 6.01 -8.04 1.85
N GLU A 58 6.59 -6.94 1.37
CA GLU A 58 6.91 -5.79 2.22
C GLU A 58 5.66 -5.14 2.79
N VAL A 59 4.67 -4.82 1.94
CA VAL A 59 3.41 -4.21 2.38
C VAL A 59 2.63 -5.10 3.36
N PHE A 60 2.67 -6.42 3.19
CA PHE A 60 2.00 -7.39 4.05
C PHE A 60 2.42 -7.26 5.53
N LYS A 61 3.66 -6.86 5.80
CA LYS A 61 4.19 -6.65 7.16
C LYS A 61 3.50 -5.51 7.90
N HIS A 62 2.90 -4.57 7.17
CA HIS A 62 2.25 -3.38 7.71
C HIS A 62 0.72 -3.49 7.73
N LEU A 63 0.13 -4.58 7.23
CA LEU A 63 -1.33 -4.74 7.28
C LEU A 63 -1.81 -4.95 8.71
N ASN A 64 -2.89 -4.27 9.08
CA ASN A 64 -3.57 -4.54 10.34
C ASN A 64 -4.22 -5.94 10.31
N SER A 65 -4.32 -6.58 11.46
CA SER A 65 -4.83 -7.96 11.60
C SER A 65 -6.25 -8.14 11.04
N ILE A 66 -7.08 -7.09 11.06
CA ILE A 66 -8.41 -7.08 10.44
C ILE A 66 -8.31 -7.17 8.92
N CYS A 67 -7.35 -6.48 8.29
CA CYS A 67 -7.09 -6.55 6.85
C CYS A 67 -6.50 -7.91 6.45
N GLN A 68 -5.64 -8.52 7.27
CA GLN A 68 -5.02 -9.82 7.00
C GLN A 68 -6.00 -11.01 7.12
N ASN A 69 -6.99 -10.90 8.02
CA ASN A 69 -8.01 -11.95 8.25
C ASN A 69 -9.19 -11.88 7.25
N THR A 70 -9.12 -11.07 6.19
CA THR A 70 -10.18 -10.90 5.18
C THR A 70 -10.50 -12.14 4.34
N SER A 71 -9.84 -13.28 4.57
CA SER A 71 -10.39 -14.58 4.15
C SER A 71 -11.76 -14.90 4.81
N LEU A 72 -12.15 -14.20 5.88
CA LEU A 72 -13.51 -14.23 6.45
C LEU A 72 -14.45 -13.12 5.93
N TRP A 73 -13.92 -12.10 5.25
CA TRP A 73 -14.70 -10.96 4.75
C TRP A 73 -15.28 -11.17 3.34
N CYS A 74 -14.86 -12.22 2.62
CA CYS A 74 -15.44 -12.61 1.33
C CYS A 74 -16.92 -13.08 1.46
N ASN A 75 -17.36 -13.49 2.65
CA ASN A 75 -18.70 -14.06 2.87
C ASN A 75 -19.76 -13.08 3.41
N PHE A 76 -19.43 -11.82 3.72
CA PHE A 76 -20.41 -10.89 4.34
C PHE A 76 -21.14 -9.98 3.33
N TRP A 77 -20.85 -10.09 2.04
CA TRP A 77 -21.51 -9.33 0.95
C TRP A 77 -22.36 -10.20 0.00
N LEU A 78 -22.60 -11.48 0.35
CA LEU A 78 -23.54 -12.38 -0.34
C LEU A 78 -24.80 -12.71 0.49
N GLN A 79 -25.18 -11.84 1.44
CA GLN A 79 -26.49 -11.85 2.08
C GLN A 79 -27.12 -10.47 2.03
#